data_AF-A0A353NLJ8-F1
#
_entry.id   AF-A0A353NLJ8-F1
#
_cell.length_a   1.000
_cell.length_b   1.000
_cell.length_c   1.000
_cell.angle_alpha   90.00
_cell.angle_beta   90.00
_cell.angle_gamma   90.00
#
_symmetry.space_group_name_H-M   'P 1'
#
loop_
_entity.id
_entity.type
_entity.pdbx_description
1 polymer ?
#
loop_
_entity_poly.entity_id
_entity_poly.type
_entity_poly.pdbx_seq_one_letter_code
_entity_poly.pdbx_strand_id
1 'polypeptide(L)'
;EQIDADSLNRRLRDTTRKVVSHEALRLEYYPELPRNENSSVPPENHCTGGLDLETDLGITEEQFVAEAERCMSCGLCFECRQCLIFCPQRAIEEFPENPTGEVMYTHYTRCVGCHICSLACPCGYIQMGMSDEL
;
A
#
# COMPACT_ATOMS: atom_id res chain seq x y z
N GLU A 1 -17.55 13.90 7.86
CA GLU A 1 -17.69 13.17 9.15
C GLU A 1 -16.32 12.67 9.56
N GLN A 2 -15.90 12.93 10.79
CA GLN A 2 -14.60 12.47 11.29
C GLN A 2 -14.69 10.97 11.52
N ILE A 3 -14.01 10.20 10.68
CA ILE A 3 -13.84 8.76 10.88
C ILE A 3 -13.01 8.61 12.16
N ASP A 4 -13.63 8.07 13.20
CA ASP A 4 -12.98 7.75 14.47
C ASP A 4 -11.76 6.85 14.20
N ALA A 5 -10.60 7.21 14.77
CA ALA A 5 -9.36 6.45 14.65
C ALA A 5 -9.55 4.98 15.05
N ASP A 6 -10.47 4.67 15.97
CA ASP A 6 -10.79 3.31 16.39
C ASP A 6 -11.56 2.53 15.32
N SER A 7 -12.41 3.22 14.55
CA SER A 7 -13.11 2.64 13.39
C SER A 7 -12.16 2.39 12.20
N LEU A 8 -11.17 3.27 12.01
CA LEU A 8 -10.09 3.08 11.03
C LEU A 8 -9.20 1.89 11.44
N ASN A 9 -8.81 1.83 12.72
CA ASN A 9 -8.00 0.75 13.29
C ASN A 9 -8.71 -0.60 13.27
N ARG A 10 -10.04 -0.66 13.44
CA ARG A 10 -10.84 -1.88 13.27
C ARG A 10 -10.80 -2.41 11.84
N ARG A 11 -10.84 -1.53 10.84
CA ARG A 11 -10.76 -1.91 9.41
C ARG A 11 -9.36 -2.37 9.00
N LEU A 12 -8.31 -1.79 9.59
CA LEU A 12 -6.92 -2.24 9.39
C LEU A 12 -6.65 -3.63 10.00
N ARG A 13 -7.44 -4.05 10.99
CA ARG A 13 -7.41 -5.41 11.57
C ARG A 13 -8.33 -6.40 10.86
N ASP A 14 -8.87 -6.06 9.70
CA ASP A 14 -9.67 -6.97 8.91
C ASP A 14 -8.78 -8.09 8.34
N THR A 15 -8.71 -9.21 9.07
CA THR A 15 -7.94 -10.40 8.70
C THR A 15 -8.47 -11.09 7.45
N THR A 16 -9.59 -10.63 6.86
CA THR A 16 -10.15 -11.21 5.64
C THR A 16 -9.44 -10.72 4.37
N ARG A 17 -8.70 -9.61 4.42
CA ARG A 17 -7.97 -9.12 3.25
C ARG A 17 -6.79 -10.03 2.91
N LYS A 18 -6.76 -10.49 1.66
CA LYS A 18 -5.63 -11.24 1.10
C LYS A 18 -4.37 -10.38 1.17
N VAL A 19 -3.33 -10.91 1.81
CA VAL A 19 -2.00 -10.28 1.84
C VAL A 19 -1.42 -10.31 0.43
N VAL A 20 -1.00 -9.15 -0.08
CA VAL A 20 -0.33 -9.03 -1.38
C VAL A 20 1.16 -9.20 -1.18
N SER A 21 1.73 -10.27 -1.75
CA SER A 21 3.17 -10.52 -1.72
C SER A 21 3.90 -9.65 -2.75
N HIS A 22 5.22 -9.53 -2.60
CA HIS A 22 6.05 -8.78 -3.57
C HIS A 22 5.95 -9.32 -5.00
N GLU A 23 5.66 -10.60 -5.18
CA GLU A 23 5.48 -11.25 -6.50
C GLU A 23 4.23 -10.77 -7.23
N ALA A 24 3.23 -10.30 -6.48
CA ALA A 24 1.98 -9.76 -7.02
C ALA A 24 2.04 -8.23 -7.25
N LEU A 25 3.18 -7.59 -6.96
CA LEU A 25 3.41 -6.18 -7.20
C LEU A 25 4.19 -5.97 -8.51
N ARG A 26 3.91 -4.86 -9.19
CA ARG A 26 4.73 -4.42 -10.33
C ARG A 26 5.79 -3.44 -9.85
N LEU A 27 6.94 -3.99 -9.50
CA LEU A 27 8.05 -3.23 -8.92
C LEU A 27 8.56 -2.14 -9.86
N GLU A 28 8.37 -2.26 -11.17
CA GLU A 28 8.80 -1.24 -12.14
C GLU A 28 8.05 0.10 -12.00
N TYR A 29 6.88 0.10 -11.34
CA TYR A 29 6.12 1.31 -11.07
C TYR A 29 6.73 2.14 -9.93
N TYR A 30 7.55 1.53 -9.09
CA TYR A 30 8.07 2.13 -7.87
C TYR A 30 9.55 2.45 -8.04
N PRO A 31 9.98 3.71 -7.86
CA PRO A 31 11.38 4.06 -7.96
C PRO A 31 12.18 3.39 -6.83
N GLU A 32 13.39 2.94 -7.15
CA GLU A 32 14.32 2.47 -6.13
C GLU A 32 14.80 3.67 -5.31
N LEU A 33 14.40 3.70 -4.04
CA LEU A 33 14.79 4.72 -3.08
C LEU A 33 15.58 4.08 -1.95
N PRO A 34 16.74 4.65 -1.56
CA PRO A 34 17.51 4.13 -0.44
C PRO A 34 16.70 4.24 0.85
N ARG A 35 16.93 3.29 1.75
CA ARG A 35 16.31 3.32 3.07
C ARG A 35 16.92 4.43 3.91
N ASN A 36 16.07 5.19 4.61
CA ASN A 36 16.53 6.14 5.61
C ASN A 36 17.04 5.39 6.85
N GLU A 37 18.27 5.72 7.25
CA GLU A 37 18.90 5.10 8.40
C GLU A 37 18.62 5.90 9.67
N ASN A 38 18.34 5.17 10.74
CA ASN A 38 18.18 5.77 12.06
C ASN A 38 19.51 6.34 12.53
N SER A 39 19.44 7.48 13.18
CA SER A 39 20.56 8.00 13.95
C SER A 39 20.68 7.23 15.26
N SER A 40 21.91 6.92 15.68
CA SER A 40 22.15 6.20 16.94
C SER A 40 23.31 6.80 17.69
N VAL A 41 23.28 6.61 19.01
CA VAL A 41 24.38 7.01 19.88
C VAL A 41 25.62 6.15 19.57
N PRO A 42 26.86 6.69 19.60
CA PRO A 42 28.06 5.89 19.42
C PRO A 42 28.18 4.73 20.42
N PRO A 43 28.63 3.52 20.01
CA PRO A 43 28.68 2.32 20.86
C PRO A 43 29.44 2.50 22.18
N GLU A 44 30.47 3.33 22.18
CA GLU A 44 31.27 3.69 23.37
C GLU A 44 30.44 4.31 24.50
N ASN A 45 29.32 4.96 24.17
CA ASN A 45 28.46 5.63 25.13
C ASN A 45 27.27 4.78 25.59
N HIS A 46 27.03 3.61 24.97
CA HIS A 46 25.89 2.74 25.30
C HIS A 46 25.94 2.25 26.75
N CYS A 47 27.15 2.04 27.30
CA CYS A 47 27.32 1.54 28.67
C CYS A 47 27.58 2.64 29.71
N THR A 48 27.80 3.88 29.29
CA THR A 48 28.18 4.99 30.19
C THR A 48 27.06 6.01 30.42
N GLY A 49 26.04 6.04 29.55
CA GLY A 49 24.96 7.02 29.60
C GLY A 49 23.86 6.78 30.64
N GLY A 50 23.94 5.71 31.44
CA GLY A 50 22.91 5.37 32.43
C GLY A 50 21.69 4.68 31.82
N LEU A 51 20.67 4.41 32.66
CA LEU A 51 19.47 3.65 32.26
C LEU A 51 18.50 4.46 31.37
N ASP A 52 18.53 5.79 31.48
CA ASP A 52 17.61 6.68 30.76
C ASP A 52 18.13 7.05 29.36
N LEU A 53 19.33 6.60 28.97
CA LEU A 53 19.90 6.88 27.66
C LEU A 53 19.24 6.00 26.58
N GLU A 54 18.40 6.60 25.75
CA GLU A 54 17.93 5.99 24.52
C GLU A 54 19.07 5.92 23.49
N THR A 55 19.25 4.74 22.88
CA THR A 55 20.36 4.48 21.95
C THR A 55 19.98 4.68 20.49
N ASP A 56 18.73 4.39 20.14
CA ASP A 56 18.16 4.63 18.81
C ASP A 56 17.44 5.98 18.84
N LEU A 57 18.02 6.97 18.17
CA LEU A 57 17.48 8.33 18.14
C LEU A 57 16.45 8.50 17.02
N GLY A 58 16.13 7.42 16.29
CA GLY A 58 15.16 7.42 15.22
C GLY A 58 15.60 8.24 14.00
N ILE A 59 14.60 8.65 13.22
CA ILE A 59 14.74 9.42 11.98
C ILE A 59 14.18 10.83 12.16
N THR A 60 14.69 11.79 11.39
CA THR A 60 14.15 13.16 11.38
C THR A 60 12.77 13.20 10.72
N GLU A 61 12.05 14.31 10.89
CA GLU A 61 10.74 14.52 10.24
C GLU A 61 10.84 14.44 8.71
N GLU A 62 11.91 14.99 8.13
CA GLU A 62 12.16 14.93 6.68
C GLU A 62 12.41 13.49 6.21
N GLN A 63 13.18 12.72 6.98
CA GLN A 63 13.41 11.30 6.72
C GLN A 63 12.13 10.48 6.89
N PHE A 64 11.27 10.83 7.84
CA PHE A 64 9.98 10.19 8.03
C PHE A 64 9.06 10.38 6.82
N VAL A 65 8.94 11.61 6.32
CA VAL A 65 8.15 11.90 5.11
C VAL A 65 8.69 11.10 3.93
N ALA A 66 10.01 11.12 3.72
CA ALA A 66 10.64 10.36 2.64
C ALA A 66 10.44 8.84 2.76
N GLU A 67 10.41 8.29 3.99
CA GLU A 67 10.12 6.86 4.20
C GLU A 67 8.64 6.54 3.96
N ALA A 68 7.73 7.44 4.33
CA ALA A 68 6.30 7.28 4.05
C ALA A 68 6.00 7.26 2.53
N GLU A 69 6.72 8.05 1.75
CA GLU A 69 6.62 8.08 0.28
C GLU A 69 7.12 6.78 -0.39
N ARG A 70 7.93 5.96 0.30
CA ARG A 70 8.35 4.63 -0.20
C ARG A 70 7.25 3.57 -0.12
N CYS A 71 6.12 3.87 0.52
CA CYS A 71 5.00 2.95 0.64
C CYS A 71 4.42 2.57 -0.73
N MET A 72 4.33 1.27 -1.01
CA MET A 72 3.81 0.77 -2.30
C MET A 72 2.28 0.70 -2.37
N SER A 73 1.56 1.06 -1.29
CA SER A 73 0.11 0.87 -1.16
C SER A 73 -0.35 -0.56 -1.49
N CYS A 74 0.44 -1.58 -1.13
CA CYS A 74 0.15 -2.98 -1.49
C CYS A 74 -1.25 -3.41 -1.04
N GLY A 75 -2.08 -3.84 -1.99
CA GLY A 75 -3.48 -4.24 -1.74
C GLY A 75 -4.47 -3.09 -1.53
N LEU A 76 -4.06 -1.82 -1.71
CA LEU A 76 -4.91 -0.64 -1.60
C LEU A 76 -4.79 0.22 -2.86
N CYS A 77 -5.92 0.71 -3.37
CA CYS A 77 -5.92 1.59 -4.54
C CYS A 77 -5.33 2.96 -4.19
N PHE A 78 -4.31 3.39 -4.93
CA PHE A 78 -3.72 4.74 -4.85
C PHE A 78 -4.05 5.59 -6.09
N GLU A 79 -5.13 5.24 -6.79
CA GLU A 79 -5.70 6.06 -7.86
C GLU A 79 -4.77 6.29 -9.07
N CYS A 80 -3.90 5.33 -9.39
CA CYS A 80 -3.05 5.38 -10.60
C CYS A 80 -3.83 5.29 -11.93
N ARG A 81 -5.13 4.93 -11.87
CA ARG A 81 -6.07 4.79 -13.01
C ARG A 81 -5.67 3.83 -14.13
N GLN A 82 -4.61 3.04 -13.96
CA GLN A 82 -4.15 2.06 -14.98
C GLN A 82 -5.25 1.05 -15.33
N CYS A 83 -5.99 0.57 -14.33
CA CYS A 83 -7.09 -0.37 -14.54
C CYS A 83 -8.25 0.23 -15.37
N LEU A 84 -8.51 1.54 -15.30
CA LEU A 84 -9.49 2.21 -16.14
C LEU A 84 -9.01 2.33 -17.58
N ILE A 85 -7.77 2.77 -17.76
CA ILE A 85 -7.18 3.03 -19.08
C ILE A 85 -7.08 1.73 -19.89
N PHE A 86 -6.65 0.64 -19.26
CA PHE A 86 -6.42 -0.62 -19.95
C PHE A 86 -7.65 -1.53 -20.05
N CYS A 87 -8.77 -1.21 -19.41
CA CYS A 87 -9.96 -2.05 -19.50
C CYS A 87 -10.63 -1.90 -20.89
N PRO A 88 -10.59 -2.93 -21.76
CA PRO A 88 -11.13 -2.81 -23.11
C PRO A 88 -12.66 -2.68 -23.13
N GLN A 89 -13.33 -3.15 -22.07
CA GLN A 89 -14.79 -3.13 -21.94
C GLN A 89 -15.30 -1.94 -21.12
N ARG A 90 -14.39 -1.07 -20.61
CA ARG A 90 -14.75 0.02 -19.67
C ARG A 90 -15.63 -0.49 -18.51
N ALA A 91 -15.22 -1.63 -17.96
CA ALA A 91 -15.90 -2.30 -16.86
C ALA A 91 -15.44 -1.80 -15.48
N ILE A 92 -14.39 -0.96 -15.41
CA ILE A 92 -13.91 -0.38 -14.15
C ILE A 92 -14.39 1.07 -14.04
N GLU A 93 -14.93 1.45 -12.89
CA GLU A 93 -15.36 2.83 -12.59
C GLU A 93 -14.83 3.27 -11.21
N GLU A 94 -14.59 4.59 -11.09
CA GLU A 94 -14.18 5.27 -9.86
C GLU A 94 -15.39 5.66 -9.03
N PHE A 95 -15.31 5.45 -7.71
CA PHE A 95 -16.30 5.88 -6.72
C PHE A 95 -15.61 6.69 -5.62
N PRO A 96 -15.46 8.01 -5.80
CA PRO A 96 -14.71 8.88 -4.89
C PRO A 96 -15.30 8.99 -3.48
N GLU A 97 -16.57 8.63 -3.30
CA GLU A 97 -17.24 8.65 -1.99
C GLU A 97 -16.76 7.51 -1.07
N ASN A 98 -16.04 6.53 -1.61
CA ASN A 98 -15.50 5.42 -0.82
C ASN A 98 -14.25 5.80 -0.04
N PRO A 99 -13.91 5.01 1.01
CA PRO A 99 -12.68 5.19 1.74
C PRO A 99 -11.45 5.16 0.83
N THR A 100 -10.44 5.95 1.16
CA THR A 100 -9.12 5.91 0.52
C THR A 100 -8.60 4.48 0.51
N GLY A 101 -8.11 4.02 -0.65
CA GLY A 101 -7.71 2.63 -0.84
C GLY A 101 -8.78 1.72 -1.46
N GLU A 102 -10.06 2.13 -1.52
CA GLU A 102 -11.20 1.30 -1.94
C GLU A 102 -12.09 1.97 -2.99
N VAL A 103 -11.46 2.72 -3.91
CA VAL A 103 -12.17 3.66 -4.80
C VAL A 103 -12.49 3.10 -6.19
N MET A 104 -12.06 1.89 -6.53
CA MET A 104 -12.28 1.28 -7.86
C MET A 104 -13.22 0.09 -7.77
N TYR A 105 -14.18 0.02 -8.70
CA TYR A 105 -15.23 -1.01 -8.74
C TYR A 105 -15.32 -1.65 -10.12
N THR A 106 -15.68 -2.94 -10.14
CA THR A 106 -15.89 -3.71 -11.38
C THR A 106 -17.37 -3.90 -11.66
N HIS A 107 -17.83 -3.40 -12.81
CA HIS A 107 -19.14 -3.67 -13.37
C HIS A 107 -19.16 -5.04 -14.04
N TYR A 108 -19.58 -6.06 -13.31
CA TYR A 108 -19.63 -7.44 -13.77
C TYR A 108 -20.50 -7.66 -15.01
N THR A 109 -21.49 -6.80 -15.26
CA THR A 109 -22.32 -6.85 -16.48
C THR A 109 -21.54 -6.52 -17.76
N ARG A 110 -20.40 -5.82 -17.65
CA ARG A 110 -19.50 -5.48 -18.76
C ARG A 110 -18.20 -6.28 -18.72
N CYS A 111 -17.86 -6.86 -17.57
CA CYS A 111 -16.61 -7.60 -17.41
C CYS A 111 -16.65 -8.92 -18.18
N VAL A 112 -15.63 -9.14 -19.01
CA VAL A 112 -15.48 -10.38 -19.80
C VAL A 112 -14.38 -11.30 -19.26
N GLY A 113 -13.81 -11.01 -18.09
CA GLY A 113 -12.78 -11.87 -17.49
C GLY A 113 -11.46 -11.91 -18.26
N CYS A 114 -11.04 -10.79 -18.88
CA CYS A 114 -9.76 -10.74 -19.61
C CYS A 114 -8.51 -10.51 -18.73
N HIS A 115 -8.70 -10.20 -17.44
CA HIS A 115 -7.66 -10.01 -16.41
C HIS A 115 -6.68 -8.84 -16.65
N ILE A 116 -6.81 -8.08 -17.74
CA ILE A 116 -5.93 -6.96 -18.08
C ILE A 116 -5.88 -5.91 -16.96
N CYS A 117 -7.01 -5.58 -16.34
CA CYS A 117 -7.05 -4.62 -15.23
C CYS A 117 -6.28 -5.09 -13.99
N SER A 118 -6.24 -6.40 -13.74
CA SER A 118 -5.45 -7.00 -12.66
C SER A 118 -3.96 -6.98 -13.00
N LEU A 119 -3.61 -7.41 -14.22
CA LEU A 119 -2.22 -7.38 -14.72
C LEU A 119 -1.64 -5.96 -14.82
N ALA A 120 -2.48 -4.95 -15.03
CA ALA A 120 -2.06 -3.55 -15.07
C ALA A 120 -1.99 -2.89 -13.70
N CYS A 121 -2.54 -3.51 -12.65
CA CYS A 121 -2.56 -2.93 -11.31
C CYS A 121 -1.18 -3.05 -10.65
N PRO A 122 -0.49 -1.94 -10.34
CA PRO A 122 0.86 -2.02 -9.78
C PRO A 122 0.90 -2.46 -8.32
N CYS A 123 -0.13 -2.11 -7.54
CA CYS A 123 -0.21 -2.43 -6.11
C CYS A 123 -0.96 -3.74 -5.81
N GLY A 124 -1.45 -4.47 -6.81
CA GLY A 124 -2.21 -5.70 -6.59
C GLY A 124 -3.59 -5.50 -5.95
N TYR A 125 -4.19 -4.31 -6.05
CA TYR A 125 -5.54 -4.04 -5.54
C TYR A 125 -6.64 -4.78 -6.31
N ILE A 126 -6.53 -4.88 -7.64
CA ILE A 126 -7.53 -5.57 -8.47
C ILE A 126 -7.33 -7.09 -8.36
N GLN A 127 -8.23 -7.75 -7.64
CA GLN A 127 -8.26 -9.20 -7.47
C GLN A 127 -9.27 -9.84 -8.42
N MET A 128 -8.89 -10.95 -9.06
CA MET A 128 -9.77 -11.72 -9.93
C MET A 128 -10.34 -12.91 -9.16
N GLY A 129 -11.65 -13.10 -9.20
CA GLY A 129 -12.35 -14.09 -8.36
C GLY A 129 -12.23 -15.55 -8.78
N MET A 130 -11.42 -15.92 -9.80
CA MET A 130 -11.50 -17.26 -10.42
C MET A 130 -10.18 -17.89 -10.93
N SER A 131 -8.97 -17.44 -10.56
CA SER A 131 -7.74 -17.98 -11.18
C SER A 131 -6.54 -18.32 -10.28
N ASP A 132 -6.56 -18.05 -8.99
CA ASP A 132 -5.32 -18.12 -8.20
C ASP A 132 -5.07 -19.49 -7.53
N GLU A 133 -6.01 -20.45 -7.63
CA GLU A 133 -5.94 -21.76 -6.93
C GLU A 133 -6.44 -22.96 -7.77
N LEU A 134 -6.08 -23.05 -9.05
CA LEU A 134 -6.21 -24.29 -9.84
C LEU A 134 -4.85 -24.89 -10.20
#